data_AF-T0ZMU7-F1
#
_entry.id   AF-T0ZMU7-F1
#
_cell.length_a   1.000
_cell.length_b   1.000
_cell.length_c   1.000
_cell.angle_alpha   90.00
_cell.angle_beta   90.00
_cell.angle_gamma   90.00
#
_symmetry.space_group_name_H-M   'P 1'
#
loop_
_entity.id
_entity.type
_entity.pdbx_description
1 polymer ?
#
loop_
_entity_poly.entity_id
_entity_poly.type
_entity_poly.pdbx_seq_one_letter_code
_entity_poly.pdbx_strand_id
1 'polypeptide(L)'
;DGFYYDIDMKPPSEQEMIRIEEKMKEIALKSIPILKETHSRNELESMFQHNRFKLEIIREEVEKHSTVYRQGNYVDFCRGPHVPDTSYLRNIKLLSIASTNFKGDIKRERLVRIYGTAFPDPKSLKQYLAMREEAAKRDHRKIGAEMELYVFNSERAPGL
;
A
#
# COMPACT_ATOMS: atom_id res chain seq x y z
N ASP A 1 -6.82 -9.71 -2.74
CA ASP A 1 -7.47 -8.77 -3.70
C ASP A 1 -7.10 -7.32 -3.43
N GLY A 2 -5.82 -6.98 -3.54
CA GLY A 2 -5.37 -5.62 -3.33
C GLY A 2 -3.86 -5.50 -3.23
N PHE A 3 -3.42 -4.34 -2.78
CA PHE A 3 -2.03 -3.99 -2.55
C PHE A 3 -1.89 -3.32 -1.19
N TYR A 4 -0.66 -3.20 -0.72
CA TYR A 4 -0.32 -2.33 0.39
C TYR A 4 0.99 -1.60 0.11
N TYR A 5 1.19 -0.47 0.79
CA TYR A 5 2.46 0.25 0.75
C TYR A 5 2.85 0.70 2.16
N ASP A 6 4.09 0.41 2.53
CA ASP A 6 4.67 0.79 3.82
C ASP A 6 5.42 2.11 3.70
N ILE A 7 5.02 3.10 4.49
CA ILE A 7 5.51 4.48 4.38
C ILE A 7 5.99 4.95 5.75
N ASP A 8 7.17 5.55 5.76
CA ASP A 8 7.69 6.27 6.93
C ASP A 8 7.03 7.64 7.00
N MET A 9 5.85 7.70 7.61
CA MET A 9 5.06 8.91 7.79
C MET A 9 4.18 8.80 9.03
N LYS A 10 3.55 9.92 9.43
CA LYS A 10 2.46 9.87 10.42
C LYS A 10 1.22 9.21 9.80
N PRO A 11 0.44 8.43 10.57
CA PRO A 11 -0.80 7.85 10.06
C PRO A 11 -1.73 8.95 9.51
N PRO A 12 -2.17 8.88 8.24
CA PRO A 12 -3.06 9.88 7.68
C PRO A 12 -4.44 9.80 8.34
N SER A 13 -5.08 10.94 8.49
CA SER A 13 -6.49 11.04 8.85
C SER A 13 -7.40 10.53 7.72
N GLU A 14 -8.68 10.30 8.02
CA GLU A 14 -9.67 9.91 7.00
C GLU A 14 -9.78 10.94 5.86
N GLN A 15 -9.69 12.23 6.17
CA GLN A 15 -9.73 13.30 5.17
C GLN A 15 -8.47 13.28 4.27
N GLU A 16 -7.30 13.01 4.84
CA GLU A 16 -6.07 12.86 4.07
C GLU A 16 -6.12 11.62 3.18
N MET A 17 -6.70 10.52 3.66
CA MET A 17 -6.94 9.33 2.83
C MET A 17 -7.82 9.63 1.62
N ILE A 18 -8.87 10.43 1.79
CA ILE A 18 -9.71 10.88 0.67
C ILE A 18 -8.88 11.70 -0.32
N ARG A 19 -8.07 12.66 0.16
CA ARG A 19 -7.19 13.48 -0.69
C ARG A 19 -6.15 12.64 -1.44
N ILE A 20 -5.59 11.62 -0.79
CA ILE A 20 -4.64 10.70 -1.45
C ILE A 20 -5.37 9.94 -2.57
N GLU A 21 -6.56 9.40 -2.31
CA GLU A 21 -7.34 8.69 -3.33
C GLU A 21 -7.73 9.60 -4.52
N GLU A 22 -8.13 10.85 -4.25
CA GLU A 22 -8.39 11.87 -5.29
C GLU A 22 -7.13 12.17 -6.10
N LYS A 23 -5.97 12.32 -5.44
CA LYS A 23 -4.70 12.56 -6.13
C LYS A 23 -4.29 11.38 -7.00
N MET A 24 -4.53 10.15 -6.55
CA MET A 24 -4.31 8.95 -7.36
C MET A 24 -5.18 8.94 -8.61
N LYS A 25 -6.46 9.32 -8.49
CA LYS A 25 -7.38 9.46 -9.63
C LYS A 25 -6.93 10.56 -10.60
N GLU A 26 -6.50 11.71 -10.09
CA GLU A 26 -5.95 12.80 -10.92
C GLU A 26 -4.74 12.33 -11.73
N ILE A 27 -3.84 11.56 -11.12
CA ILE A 27 -2.65 11.00 -11.78
C ILE A 27 -3.05 9.95 -12.84
N ALA A 28 -4.06 9.13 -12.56
CA ALA A 28 -4.58 8.15 -13.53
C ALA A 28 -5.15 8.82 -14.78
N LEU A 29 -5.79 10.00 -14.64
CA LEU A 29 -6.31 10.76 -15.77
C LEU A 29 -5.20 11.34 -16.68
N LYS A 30 -4.01 11.58 -16.13
CA LYS A 30 -2.87 12.13 -16.90
C LYS A 30 -2.22 11.13 -17.87
N SER A 31 -2.55 9.84 -17.79
CA SER A 31 -2.04 8.80 -18.69
C SER A 31 -0.50 8.83 -18.82
N ILE A 32 0.18 8.95 -17.68
CA ILE A 32 1.63 9.09 -17.62
C ILE A 32 2.26 7.75 -17.97
N PRO A 33 3.19 7.68 -18.94
CA PRO A 33 3.87 6.43 -19.27
C PRO A 33 4.74 5.95 -18.10
N ILE A 34 4.72 4.64 -17.86
CA ILE A 34 5.57 3.99 -16.87
C ILE A 34 6.71 3.31 -17.61
N LEU A 35 7.91 3.86 -17.48
CA LEU A 35 9.10 3.38 -18.18
C LEU A 35 9.91 2.47 -17.29
N LYS A 36 10.26 1.29 -17.82
CA LYS A 36 11.19 0.37 -17.17
C LYS A 36 12.61 0.76 -17.52
N GLU A 37 13.40 1.09 -16.51
CA GLU A 37 14.82 1.44 -16.64
C GLU A 37 15.66 0.40 -15.89
N THR A 38 16.83 0.06 -16.43
CA THR A 38 17.78 -0.84 -15.77
C THR A 38 19.00 -0.04 -15.36
N HIS A 39 19.35 -0.09 -14.08
CA HIS A 39 20.48 0.64 -13.52
C HIS A 39 21.43 -0.30 -12.77
N SER A 40 22.69 0.09 -12.74
CA SER A 40 23.69 -0.54 -11.89
C SER A 40 23.40 -0.31 -10.41
N ARG A 41 23.96 -1.16 -9.55
CA ARG A 41 23.83 -1.00 -8.09
C ARG A 41 24.22 0.39 -7.61
N ASN A 42 25.34 0.94 -8.08
CA ASN A 42 25.84 2.25 -7.65
C ASN A 42 24.88 3.39 -8.03
N GLU A 43 24.30 3.34 -9.22
CA GLU A 43 23.29 4.31 -9.66
C GLU A 43 22.03 4.21 -8.80
N LEU A 44 21.58 2.99 -8.49
CA LEU A 44 20.42 2.78 -7.61
C LEU A 44 20.66 3.32 -6.20
N GLU A 45 21.84 3.07 -5.63
CA GLU A 45 22.21 3.62 -4.32
C GLU A 45 22.24 5.15 -4.33
N SER A 46 22.69 5.77 -5.43
CA SER A 46 22.66 7.23 -5.58
C SER A 46 21.24 7.77 -5.75
N MET A 47 20.40 7.13 -6.58
CA MET A 47 19.02 7.53 -6.81
C MET A 47 18.17 7.48 -5.54
N PHE A 48 18.34 6.43 -4.74
CA PHE A 48 17.56 6.19 -3.53
C PHE A 48 18.26 6.66 -2.24
N GLN A 49 19.30 7.49 -2.33
CA GLN A 49 20.06 7.99 -1.17
C GLN A 49 19.20 8.66 -0.08
N HIS A 50 18.06 9.22 -0.48
CA HIS A 50 17.10 9.89 0.40
C HIS A 50 16.16 8.91 1.14
N ASN A 51 16.13 7.64 0.76
CA ASN A 51 15.24 6.63 1.32
C ASN A 51 16.05 5.48 1.93
N ARG A 52 16.29 5.57 3.24
CA ARG A 52 17.05 4.55 4.00
C ARG A 52 16.54 3.12 3.82
N PHE A 53 15.22 2.94 3.72
CA PHE A 53 14.62 1.61 3.59
C PHE A 53 14.93 0.98 2.24
N LYS A 54 14.80 1.76 1.16
CA LYS A 54 15.14 1.29 -0.19
C LYS A 54 16.63 1.05 -0.34
N LEU A 55 17.49 1.89 0.24
CA LEU A 55 18.93 1.65 0.23
C LEU A 55 19.33 0.32 0.85
N GLU A 56 18.74 -0.02 2.00
CA GLU A 56 19.02 -1.30 2.66
C GLU A 56 18.60 -2.47 1.77
N ILE A 57 17.40 -2.42 1.20
CA ILE A 57 16.89 -3.44 0.28
C ILE A 57 17.80 -3.55 -0.96
N ILE A 58 18.20 -2.43 -1.55
CA ILE A 58 19.09 -2.42 -2.73
C ILE A 58 20.45 -3.06 -2.38
N ARG A 59 21.01 -2.74 -1.22
CA ARG A 59 22.32 -3.27 -0.81
C ARG A 59 22.31 -4.78 -0.56
N GLU A 60 21.19 -5.31 -0.10
CA GLU A 60 20.99 -6.73 0.18
C GLU A 60 20.62 -7.52 -1.07
N GLU A 61 19.72 -6.98 -1.91
CA GLU A 61 19.13 -7.74 -3.01
C GLU A 61 19.79 -7.52 -4.38
N VAL A 62 20.51 -6.40 -4.58
CA VAL A 62 21.10 -6.06 -5.88
C VAL A 62 22.58 -6.40 -5.92
N GLU A 63 22.93 -7.41 -6.72
CA GLU A 63 24.33 -7.77 -6.96
C GLU A 63 25.00 -6.85 -8.00
N LYS A 64 24.45 -6.76 -9.22
CA LYS A 64 25.05 -6.01 -10.34
C LYS A 64 24.16 -4.89 -10.86
N HIS A 65 22.94 -5.25 -11.25
CA HIS A 65 21.95 -4.36 -11.83
C HIS A 65 20.55 -4.78 -11.38
N SER A 66 19.63 -3.83 -11.34
CA SER A 66 18.21 -4.09 -11.12
C SER A 66 17.38 -3.07 -11.88
N THR A 67 16.06 -3.28 -11.88
CA THR A 67 15.12 -2.46 -12.60
C THR A 67 14.44 -1.45 -11.69
N VAL A 68 14.13 -0.29 -12.25
CA VAL A 68 13.25 0.72 -11.64
C VAL A 68 12.14 1.04 -12.62
N TYR A 69 11.04 1.56 -12.07
CA TYR A 69 9.92 2.04 -12.85
C TYR A 69 9.79 3.55 -12.63
N ARG A 70 9.94 4.31 -13.73
CA ARG A 70 9.81 5.77 -13.74
C ARG A 70 8.42 6.15 -14.22
N GLN A 71 7.75 6.98 -13.44
CA GLN A 71 6.45 7.58 -13.75
C GLN A 71 6.59 9.11 -13.65
N GLY A 72 6.95 9.75 -14.76
CA GLY A 72 7.27 11.17 -14.80
C GLY A 72 8.42 11.50 -13.83
N ASN A 73 8.12 12.28 -12.79
CA ASN A 73 9.11 12.70 -11.78
C ASN A 73 9.28 11.69 -10.63
N TYR A 74 8.47 10.62 -10.59
CA TYR A 74 8.53 9.60 -9.57
C TYR A 74 9.29 8.37 -10.07
N VAL A 75 10.14 7.79 -9.22
CA VAL A 75 10.90 6.56 -9.54
C VAL A 75 10.73 5.59 -8.39
N ASP A 76 10.39 4.35 -8.73
CA ASP A 76 10.23 3.27 -7.76
C ASP A 76 11.16 2.09 -8.07
N PHE A 77 11.70 1.50 -7.00
CA PHE A 77 12.53 0.30 -7.08
C PHE A 77 11.61 -0.91 -7.00
N CYS A 78 11.42 -1.58 -8.14
CA CYS A 78 10.56 -2.76 -8.23
C CYS A 78 11.05 -3.66 -9.36
N ARG A 79 10.79 -4.98 -9.25
CA ARG A 79 11.07 -5.96 -10.30
C ARG A 79 9.95 -6.00 -11.36
N GLY A 80 8.72 -5.68 -10.96
CA GLY A 80 7.53 -5.66 -11.81
C GLY A 80 7.06 -7.04 -12.26
N PRO A 81 6.26 -7.14 -13.35
CA PRO A 81 5.94 -6.08 -14.31
C PRO A 81 4.97 -5.00 -13.80
N HIS A 82 5.01 -3.82 -14.41
CA HIS A 82 4.03 -2.74 -14.20
C HIS A 82 3.15 -2.57 -15.45
N VAL A 83 2.01 -1.88 -15.28
CA VAL A 83 1.16 -1.46 -16.39
C VAL A 83 1.88 -0.44 -17.29
N PRO A 84 1.50 -0.32 -18.58
CA PRO A 84 2.19 0.58 -19.52
C PRO A 84 2.11 2.06 -19.15
N ASP A 85 0.97 2.50 -18.61
CA ASP A 85 0.73 3.88 -18.22
C ASP A 85 -0.30 3.98 -17.09
N THR A 86 -0.40 5.16 -16.46
CA THR A 86 -1.26 5.36 -15.27
C THR A 86 -2.76 5.30 -15.58
N SER A 87 -3.20 5.35 -16.84
CA SER A 87 -4.62 5.31 -17.19
C SER A 87 -5.28 3.96 -16.91
N TYR A 88 -4.49 2.89 -16.77
CA TYR A 88 -4.97 1.58 -16.33
C TYR A 88 -5.39 1.57 -14.85
N LEU A 89 -4.99 2.59 -14.08
CA LEU A 89 -5.18 2.67 -12.63
C LEU A 89 -6.40 3.53 -12.23
N ARG A 90 -7.45 3.56 -13.07
CA ARG A 90 -8.64 4.41 -12.83
C ARG A 90 -9.54 3.93 -11.69
N ASN A 91 -9.71 2.62 -11.52
CA ASN A 91 -10.63 2.07 -10.52
C ASN A 91 -9.85 1.58 -9.30
N ILE A 92 -9.40 2.52 -8.48
CA ILE A 92 -8.67 2.26 -7.23
C ILE A 92 -9.51 2.71 -6.03
N LYS A 93 -9.42 1.95 -4.94
CA LYS A 93 -9.99 2.32 -3.63
C LYS A 93 -8.98 2.07 -2.52
N LEU A 94 -8.78 3.06 -1.64
CA LEU A 94 -8.05 2.84 -0.40
C LEU A 94 -8.96 2.21 0.66
N LEU A 95 -8.43 1.25 1.41
CA LEU A 95 -9.22 0.33 2.21
C LEU A 95 -9.08 0.51 3.72
N SER A 96 -7.85 0.58 4.22
CA SER A 96 -7.56 0.69 5.66
C SER A 96 -6.11 1.09 5.88
N ILE A 97 -5.83 1.59 7.07
CA ILE A 97 -4.49 1.90 7.53
C ILE A 97 -4.14 0.91 8.65
N ALA A 98 -2.92 0.40 8.63
CA ALA A 98 -2.36 -0.36 9.72
C ALA A 98 -0.97 0.19 10.06
N SER A 99 -0.43 -0.28 11.18
CA SER A 99 0.97 -0.07 11.50
C SER A 99 1.73 -1.38 11.31
N THR A 100 2.94 -1.28 10.80
CA THR A 100 3.88 -2.40 10.71
C THR A 100 5.26 -1.94 11.15
N ASN A 101 6.17 -2.86 11.39
CA ASN A 101 7.58 -2.55 11.51
C ASN A 101 8.32 -2.92 10.22
N PHE A 102 9.43 -2.26 9.95
CA PHE A 102 10.25 -2.57 8.79
C PHE A 102 10.72 -4.03 8.83
N LYS A 103 10.55 -4.76 7.71
CA LYS A 103 10.78 -6.21 7.58
C LYS A 103 10.03 -7.09 8.60
N GLY A 104 9.02 -6.55 9.28
CA GLY A 104 8.28 -7.25 10.32
C GLY A 104 9.03 -7.40 11.66
N ASP A 105 10.18 -6.76 11.83
CA ASP A 105 10.94 -6.81 13.08
C ASP A 105 10.47 -5.71 14.05
N ILE A 106 9.89 -6.12 15.18
CA ILE A 106 9.32 -5.25 16.22
C ILE A 106 10.34 -4.23 16.75
N LYS A 107 11.64 -4.54 16.71
CA LYS A 107 12.70 -3.64 17.19
C LYS A 107 13.04 -2.53 16.19
N ARG A 108 12.55 -2.63 14.96
CA ARG A 108 12.85 -1.68 13.88
C ARG A 108 11.78 -0.62 13.74
N GLU A 109 12.07 0.36 12.89
CA GLU A 109 11.23 1.53 12.67
C GLU A 109 9.79 1.15 12.34
N ARG A 110 8.87 1.88 12.99
CA ARG A 110 7.44 1.72 12.81
C ARG A 110 7.02 2.48 11.56
N LEU A 111 6.44 1.77 10.61
CA LEU A 111 5.93 2.27 9.34
C LEU A 111 4.40 2.24 9.33
N VAL A 112 3.82 3.11 8.53
CA VAL A 112 2.38 3.14 8.25
C VAL A 112 2.13 2.33 7.00
N ARG A 113 1.30 1.29 7.11
CA ARG A 113 0.85 0.46 6.00
C ARG A 113 -0.50 0.94 5.52
N ILE A 114 -0.58 1.37 4.27
CA ILE A 114 -1.84 1.73 3.63
C ILE A 114 -2.28 0.58 2.73
N TYR A 115 -3.48 0.04 2.96
CA TYR A 115 -4.09 -0.96 2.10
C TYR A 115 -4.95 -0.31 1.03
N GLY A 116 -4.90 -0.85 -0.18
CA GLY A 116 -5.73 -0.45 -1.30
C GLY A 116 -6.11 -1.62 -2.18
N THR A 117 -7.03 -1.40 -3.11
CA THR A 117 -7.41 -2.36 -4.13
C THR A 117 -7.61 -1.65 -5.47
N ALA A 118 -7.41 -2.39 -6.56
CA ALA A 118 -7.48 -1.88 -7.92
C ALA A 118 -8.17 -2.92 -8.82
N PHE A 119 -9.04 -2.47 -9.71
CA PHE A 119 -9.73 -3.32 -10.68
C PHE A 119 -9.69 -2.72 -12.09
N PRO A 120 -9.77 -3.56 -13.14
CA PRO A 120 -9.77 -3.08 -14.52
C PRO A 120 -11.03 -2.26 -14.87
N ASP A 121 -12.16 -2.56 -14.23
CA ASP A 121 -13.44 -1.91 -14.48
C ASP A 121 -14.16 -1.50 -13.17
N PRO A 122 -15.03 -0.47 -13.22
CA PRO A 122 -15.72 0.04 -12.05
C PRO A 122 -16.76 -0.94 -11.48
N LYS A 123 -17.31 -1.85 -12.31
CA LYS A 123 -18.32 -2.81 -11.86
C LYS A 123 -17.69 -3.85 -10.93
N SER A 124 -16.53 -4.37 -11.29
CA SER A 124 -15.75 -5.31 -10.47
C SER A 124 -15.33 -4.67 -9.14
N LEU A 125 -14.86 -3.42 -9.16
CA LEU A 125 -14.56 -2.70 -7.92
C LEU A 125 -15.80 -2.56 -7.03
N LYS A 126 -16.94 -2.17 -7.59
CA LYS A 126 -18.18 -2.02 -6.83
C LYS A 126 -18.65 -3.36 -6.22
N GLN A 127 -18.56 -4.45 -6.98
CA GLN A 127 -18.89 -5.79 -6.50
C GLN A 127 -17.98 -6.20 -5.34
N TYR A 128 -16.67 -5.98 -5.47
CA TYR A 128 -15.71 -6.26 -4.41
C TYR A 128 -16.00 -5.48 -3.14
N LEU A 129 -16.29 -4.18 -3.25
CA LEU A 129 -16.62 -3.35 -2.09
C LEU A 129 -17.92 -3.79 -1.41
N ALA A 130 -18.95 -4.15 -2.18
CA ALA A 130 -20.20 -4.68 -1.63
C ALA A 130 -19.98 -6.01 -0.89
N MET A 131 -19.19 -6.93 -1.45
CA MET A 131 -18.83 -8.18 -0.78
C MET A 131 -18.07 -7.93 0.52
N ARG A 132 -17.15 -6.96 0.53
CA ARG A 132 -16.38 -6.59 1.72
C ARG A 132 -17.26 -5.98 2.81
N GLU A 133 -18.24 -5.16 2.43
CA GLU A 133 -19.21 -4.59 3.36
C GLU A 133 -20.09 -5.69 3.99
N GLU A 134 -20.58 -6.63 3.17
CA GLU A 134 -21.36 -7.78 3.66
C GLU A 134 -20.53 -8.68 4.59
N ALA A 135 -19.26 -8.90 4.29
CA ALA A 135 -18.35 -9.63 5.16
C ALA A 135 -18.14 -8.90 6.51
N ALA A 136 -18.00 -7.57 6.48
CA ALA A 136 -17.84 -6.77 7.70
C ALA A 136 -19.09 -6.77 8.60
N LYS A 137 -20.29 -6.86 8.02
CA LYS A 137 -21.55 -7.05 8.78
C LYS A 137 -21.61 -8.40 9.48
N ARG A 138 -20.92 -9.42 8.96
CA ARG A 138 -20.89 -10.79 9.51
C ARG A 138 -19.65 -11.08 10.35
N ASP A 139 -18.91 -10.05 10.76
CA ASP A 139 -17.77 -10.21 11.65
C ASP A 139 -18.29 -10.65 13.03
N HIS A 140 -17.86 -11.83 13.48
CA HIS A 140 -18.28 -12.38 14.77
C HIS A 140 -17.97 -11.43 15.92
N ARG A 141 -16.89 -10.64 15.85
CA ARG A 141 -16.51 -9.65 16.87
C ARG A 141 -17.52 -8.53 16.98
N LYS A 142 -18.06 -8.10 15.84
CA LYS A 142 -19.09 -7.06 15.77
C LYS A 142 -20.43 -7.60 16.27
N ILE A 143 -20.85 -8.76 15.76
CA ILE A 143 -22.12 -9.39 16.16
C ILE A 143 -22.09 -9.76 17.65
N GLY A 144 -20.99 -10.32 18.13
CA GLY A 144 -20.83 -10.71 19.53
C GLY A 144 -20.87 -9.53 20.49
N ALA A 145 -20.32 -8.38 20.09
CA ALA A 145 -20.46 -7.14 20.85
C ALA A 145 -21.88 -6.57 20.79
N GLU A 146 -22.51 -6.53 19.61
CA GLU A 146 -23.89 -6.01 19.42
C GLU A 146 -24.94 -6.86 20.13
N MET A 147 -24.73 -8.18 20.21
CA MET A 147 -25.61 -9.13 20.90
C MET A 147 -25.18 -9.41 22.35
N GLU A 148 -24.18 -8.68 22.87
CA GLU A 148 -23.65 -8.83 24.24
C GLU A 148 -23.24 -10.29 24.59
N LEU A 149 -22.78 -11.07 23.61
CA LEU A 149 -22.43 -12.48 23.79
C LEU A 149 -21.11 -12.67 24.55
N TYR A 150 -20.17 -11.73 24.40
CA TYR A 150 -18.88 -11.72 25.08
C TYR A 150 -18.28 -10.31 25.08
N VAL A 151 -17.40 -10.04 26.03
CA VAL A 151 -16.66 -8.78 26.15
C VAL A 151 -15.18 -9.13 26.26
N PHE A 152 -14.35 -8.57 25.38
CA PHE A 152 -12.91 -8.71 25.49
C PHE A 152 -12.36 -7.70 26.49
N ASN A 153 -11.65 -8.18 27.52
CA ASN A 153 -10.95 -7.29 28.45
C ASN A 153 -9.48 -7.19 28.03
N SER A 154 -9.21 -6.36 27.02
CA SER A 154 -7.87 -6.18 26.46
C SER A 154 -6.82 -5.63 27.44
N GLU A 155 -7.25 -5.04 28.56
CA GLU A 155 -6.33 -4.52 29.60
C GLU A 155 -5.86 -5.60 30.58
N ARG A 156 -6.73 -6.55 30.95
CA ARG A 156 -6.41 -7.59 31.95
C ARG A 156 -6.05 -8.94 31.33
N ALA A 157 -6.56 -9.25 30.14
CA ALA A 157 -6.32 -10.52 29.48
C ALA A 157 -6.45 -10.37 27.94
N PRO A 158 -5.43 -9.85 27.25
CA PRO A 158 -5.45 -9.73 25.79
C PRO A 158 -5.64 -11.10 25.12
N GLY A 159 -6.80 -11.30 24.49
CA GLY A 159 -7.20 -12.56 23.84
C GLY A 159 -8.22 -13.40 24.61
N LEU A 160 -8.67 -12.93 25.78
CA LEU A 160 -9.68 -13.56 26.65
C LEU A 160 -10.85 -12.61 26.95
#